data_AF-A0A535HF87-F1
#
_entry.id   AF-A0A535HF87-F1
#
_cell.length_a   1.000
_cell.length_b   1.000
_cell.length_c   1.000
_cell.angle_alpha   90.00
_cell.angle_beta   90.00
_cell.angle_gamma   90.00
#
_symmetry.space_group_name_H-M   'P 1'
#
loop_
_entity.id
_entity.type
_entity.pdbx_description
1 polymer ?
#
loop_
_entity_poly.entity_id
_entity_poly.type
_entity_poly.pdbx_seq_one_letter_code
_entity_poly.pdbx_strand_id
1 'polypeptide(L)'
;MLAAGVLGAVDDPWIRWSWISGHVDVITAALVQHIQLTLIAVVIGLTIAVPLGLVAWRSRLLRGPIFSLTGILYTIPSLALFSALVPFTGFTILTAEVGLVSYTLLILIRNIVVGLTSVPDEVREAARGMGYRPLAELARIDLPLAIPAIIAGV
;
A
#
# COMPACT_ATOMS: atom_id res chain seq x y z
N MET A 1 13.65 18.75 54.12
CA MET A 1 12.50 19.24 53.33
C MET A 1 12.73 19.02 51.81
N LEU A 2 13.25 17.86 51.39
CA LEU A 2 13.53 17.50 49.98
C LEU A 2 13.50 15.95 49.81
N ALA A 3 12.36 15.30 50.02
CA ALA A 3 12.24 13.86 49.75
C ALA A 3 10.79 13.38 49.47
N ALA A 4 9.85 14.27 49.14
CA ALA A 4 8.44 13.89 48.93
C ALA A 4 7.99 13.91 47.46
N GLY A 5 8.83 14.37 46.53
CA GLY A 5 8.42 14.58 45.13
C GLY A 5 8.67 13.42 44.16
N VAL A 6 9.37 12.36 44.57
CA VAL A 6 9.83 11.28 43.66
C VAL A 6 8.99 10.01 43.75
N LEU A 7 8.11 9.88 44.77
CA LEU A 7 7.29 8.69 44.99
C LEU A 7 5.89 8.74 44.35
N GLY A 8 5.50 9.87 43.75
CA GLY A 8 4.18 10.06 43.12
C GLY A 8 4.08 9.59 41.66
N ALA A 9 5.16 9.05 41.08
CA ALA A 9 5.24 8.64 39.68
C ALA A 9 5.09 7.11 39.48
N VAL A 10 4.79 6.35 40.54
CA VAL A 10 4.76 4.87 40.51
C VAL A 10 3.36 4.33 40.16
N ASP A 11 2.32 5.15 40.23
CA ASP A 11 0.93 4.77 39.91
C ASP A 11 0.45 5.42 38.61
N ASP A 12 1.30 5.59 37.60
CA ASP A 12 0.82 5.90 36.25
C ASP A 12 0.50 4.57 35.54
N PRO A 13 -0.78 4.14 35.49
CA PRO A 13 -1.12 2.90 34.84
C PRO A 13 -0.74 2.99 33.36
N TRP A 14 -0.13 1.93 32.82
CA TRP A 14 0.21 1.85 31.39
C TRP A 14 -0.97 2.14 30.46
N ILE A 15 -2.20 1.96 30.95
CA ILE A 15 -3.44 2.34 30.26
C ILE A 15 -4.24 3.30 31.13
N ARG A 16 -4.40 4.53 30.64
CA ARG A 16 -5.23 5.56 31.28
C ARG A 16 -6.66 5.53 30.74
N TRP A 17 -7.48 4.61 31.26
CA TRP A 17 -8.89 4.44 30.84
C TRP A 17 -9.73 5.72 30.94
N SER A 18 -9.53 6.53 32.00
CA SER A 18 -10.21 7.81 32.18
C SER A 18 -9.87 8.81 31.07
N TRP A 19 -8.60 8.87 30.66
CA TRP A 19 -8.17 9.72 29.56
C TRP A 19 -8.80 9.27 28.24
N ILE A 20 -8.76 7.97 27.95
CA ILE A 20 -9.36 7.40 26.73
C ILE A 20 -10.85 7.74 26.66
N SER A 21 -11.60 7.48 27.73
CA SER A 21 -13.04 7.79 27.77
C SER A 21 -13.34 9.29 27.61
N GLY A 22 -12.41 10.16 28.03
CA GLY A 22 -12.54 11.61 27.90
C GLY A 22 -12.02 12.18 26.57
N HIS A 23 -11.31 11.39 25.75
CA HIS A 23 -10.68 11.81 24.48
C HIS A 23 -11.10 10.92 23.30
N VAL A 24 -12.27 10.28 23.40
CA VAL A 24 -12.82 9.43 22.33
C VAL A 24 -13.01 10.23 21.04
N ASP A 25 -13.32 11.51 21.14
CA ASP A 25 -13.40 12.47 20.04
C ASP A 25 -12.06 12.61 19.29
N VAL A 26 -10.95 12.75 20.01
CA VAL A 26 -9.60 12.85 19.41
C VAL A 26 -9.23 11.53 18.71
N ILE A 27 -9.50 10.40 19.36
CA ILE A 27 -9.20 9.07 18.82
C ILE A 27 -10.03 8.80 17.56
N THR A 28 -11.32 9.10 17.59
CA THR A 28 -12.21 8.91 16.45
C THR A 28 -11.85 9.84 15.29
N ALA A 29 -11.50 11.11 15.56
CA ALA A 29 -10.99 12.03 14.55
C ALA A 29 -9.69 11.51 13.89
N ALA A 30 -8.73 11.04 14.70
CA ALA A 30 -7.48 10.46 14.19
C ALA A 30 -7.72 9.18 13.37
N LEU A 31 -8.66 8.33 13.78
CA LEU A 31 -9.05 7.14 13.02
C LEU A 31 -9.66 7.53 11.66
N VAL A 32 -10.56 8.51 11.63
CA VAL A 32 -11.15 9.00 10.38
C VAL A 32 -10.07 9.55 9.46
N GLN A 33 -9.14 10.35 9.99
CA GLN A 33 -8.01 10.87 9.21
C GLN A 33 -7.13 9.74 8.67
N HIS A 34 -6.84 8.71 9.47
CA HIS A 34 -6.08 7.55 9.02
C HIS A 34 -6.80 6.85 7.86
N ILE A 35 -8.10 6.55 8.00
CA ILE A 35 -8.90 5.93 6.95
C ILE A 35 -8.89 6.77 5.67
N GLN A 36 -9.04 8.09 5.78
CA GLN A 36 -9.00 8.99 4.62
C GLN A 36 -7.67 8.90 3.87
N LEU A 37 -6.54 9.04 4.58
CA LEU A 37 -5.21 8.95 3.98
C LEU A 37 -4.96 7.57 3.36
N THR A 38 -5.34 6.50 4.05
CA THR A 38 -5.17 5.13 3.53
C THR A 38 -6.00 4.90 2.28
N LEU A 39 -7.26 5.34 2.25
CA LEU A 39 -8.12 5.18 1.08
C LEU A 39 -7.60 5.96 -0.12
N ILE A 40 -7.17 7.20 0.08
CA ILE A 40 -6.58 8.04 -0.98
C ILE A 40 -5.33 7.35 -1.54
N ALA A 41 -4.40 6.95 -0.67
CA ALA A 41 -3.17 6.27 -1.06
C ALA A 41 -3.43 4.97 -1.82
N VAL A 42 -4.37 4.14 -1.34
CA VAL A 42 -4.72 2.87 -1.99
C VAL A 42 -5.36 3.09 -3.36
N VAL A 43 -6.28 4.04 -3.49
CA VAL A 43 -6.95 4.33 -4.77
C VAL A 43 -5.95 4.87 -5.79
N ILE A 44 -5.11 5.83 -5.42
CA ILE A 44 -4.07 6.37 -6.30
C ILE A 44 -3.03 5.29 -6.62
N GLY A 45 -2.58 4.57 -5.59
CA GLY A 45 -1.64 3.46 -5.70
C GLY A 45 -2.13 2.38 -6.66
N LEU A 46 -3.38 1.92 -6.54
CA LEU A 46 -3.99 0.95 -7.47
C LEU A 46 -4.07 1.50 -8.89
N THR A 47 -4.48 2.77 -9.05
CA THR A 47 -4.60 3.41 -10.37
C THR A 47 -3.27 3.39 -11.13
N ILE A 48 -2.15 3.53 -10.42
CA ILE A 48 -0.79 3.49 -10.98
C ILE A 48 -0.26 2.05 -11.07
N ALA A 49 -0.50 1.24 -10.04
CA ALA A 49 0.04 -0.11 -9.91
C ALA A 49 -0.60 -1.09 -10.90
N VAL A 50 -1.88 -0.95 -11.21
CA VAL A 50 -2.57 -1.78 -12.21
C VAL A 50 -1.88 -1.71 -13.58
N PRO A 51 -1.73 -0.53 -14.22
CA PRO A 51 -1.07 -0.45 -15.53
C PRO A 51 0.40 -0.87 -15.45
N LEU A 52 1.15 -0.46 -14.43
CA LEU A 52 2.56 -0.86 -14.29
C LEU A 52 2.72 -2.37 -14.06
N GLY A 53 1.85 -2.97 -13.23
CA GLY A 53 1.82 -4.41 -12.96
C GLY A 53 1.48 -5.21 -14.21
N LEU A 54 0.51 -4.76 -15.01
CA LEU A 54 0.17 -5.35 -16.30
C LEU A 54 1.36 -5.31 -17.28
N VAL A 55 2.04 -4.16 -17.36
CA VAL A 55 3.23 -3.99 -18.20
C VAL A 55 4.37 -4.91 -17.72
N ALA A 56 4.64 -4.96 -16.41
CA ALA A 56 5.66 -5.81 -15.81
C ALA A 56 5.35 -7.31 -15.95
N TRP A 57 4.07 -7.68 -15.90
CA TRP A 57 3.62 -9.05 -16.14
C TRP A 57 3.89 -9.45 -17.59
N ARG A 58 3.47 -8.62 -18.56
CA ARG A 58 3.54 -8.91 -19.99
C ARG A 58 4.96 -8.81 -20.58
N SER A 59 5.78 -7.87 -20.10
CA SER A 59 7.13 -7.63 -20.63
C SER A 59 8.21 -8.01 -19.62
N ARG A 60 8.95 -9.10 -19.92
CA ARG A 60 10.11 -9.52 -19.11
C ARG A 60 11.20 -8.45 -19.06
N LEU A 61 11.35 -7.65 -20.12
CA LEU A 61 12.34 -6.57 -20.19
C LEU A 61 12.00 -5.39 -19.26
N LEU A 62 10.71 -5.05 -19.14
CA LEU A 62 10.27 -3.93 -18.29
C LEU A 62 10.06 -4.34 -16.82
N ARG A 63 9.88 -5.64 -16.55
CA ARG A 63 9.71 -6.17 -15.20
C ARG A 63 10.86 -5.78 -14.25
N GLY A 64 12.10 -5.97 -14.70
CA GLY A 64 13.30 -5.64 -13.93
C GLY A 64 13.35 -4.16 -13.53
N PRO A 65 13.34 -3.22 -14.50
CA PRO A 65 13.32 -1.79 -14.21
C PRO A 65 12.18 -1.33 -13.30
N ILE A 66 10.95 -1.82 -13.51
CA ILE A 66 9.79 -1.47 -12.69
C ILE A 66 9.99 -1.90 -11.23
N PHE A 67 10.42 -3.16 -11.02
CA PHE A 67 10.69 -3.67 -9.68
C PHE A 67 11.90 -3.02 -9.02
N SER A 68 12.95 -2.70 -9.77
CA SER A 68 14.11 -1.97 -9.24
C SER A 68 13.73 -0.57 -8.80
N LEU A 69 13.00 0.18 -9.63
CA LEU A 69 12.59 1.55 -9.30
C LEU A 69 11.70 1.59 -8.06
N THR A 70 10.64 0.77 -8.04
CA THR A 70 9.71 0.70 -6.91
C THR A 70 10.36 0.11 -5.65
N GLY A 71 11.30 -0.82 -5.83
CA GLY A 71 12.16 -1.34 -4.77
C GLY A 71 13.01 -0.25 -4.12
N ILE A 72 13.69 0.56 -4.93
CA ILE A 72 14.49 1.69 -4.43
C ILE A 72 13.63 2.65 -3.62
N LEU A 73 12.47 3.06 -4.16
CA LEU A 73 11.54 3.95 -3.45
C LEU A 73 11.12 3.38 -2.09
N TYR A 74 10.79 2.10 -2.02
CA TYR A 74 10.38 1.43 -0.79
C TYR A 74 11.51 1.32 0.25
N THR A 75 12.77 1.26 -0.19
CA THR A 75 13.92 1.16 0.72
C THR A 75 14.28 2.48 1.40
N ILE A 76 13.79 3.62 0.90
CA ILE A 76 14.02 4.92 1.53
C ILE A 76 13.24 4.97 2.84
N PRO A 77 13.87 5.18 4.02
CA PRO A 77 13.16 5.32 5.28
C PRO A 77 12.15 6.47 5.25
N SER A 78 10.98 6.31 5.88
CA SER A 78 9.92 7.32 5.84
C SER A 78 10.36 8.67 6.39
N LEU A 79 11.18 8.68 7.44
CA LEU A 79 11.75 9.91 8.00
C LEU A 79 12.62 10.65 6.98
N ALA A 80 13.47 9.92 6.23
CA ALA A 80 14.33 10.50 5.21
C ALA A 80 13.52 11.03 4.03
N LEU A 81 12.51 10.26 3.60
CA LEU A 81 11.60 10.66 2.53
C LEU A 81 10.84 11.94 2.89
N PHE A 82 10.27 12.01 4.09
CA PHE A 82 9.58 13.22 4.55
C PHE A 82 10.54 14.41 4.69
N SER A 83 11.75 14.21 5.23
CA SER A 83 12.74 15.31 5.28
C SER A 83 13.11 15.85 3.90
N ALA A 84 13.08 15.01 2.86
CA ALA A 84 13.35 15.41 1.49
C ALA A 84 12.14 16.12 0.84
N LEU A 85 10.91 15.72 1.18
CA LEU A 85 9.69 16.26 0.56
C LEU A 85 9.19 17.56 1.21
N VAL A 86 9.27 17.67 2.54
CA VAL A 86 8.74 18.82 3.31
C VAL A 86 9.22 20.19 2.78
N PRO A 87 10.49 20.38 2.37
CA PRO A 87 10.93 21.66 1.78
C PRO A 87 10.14 22.08 0.52
N PHE A 88 9.57 21.12 -0.22
CA PHE A 88 8.85 21.36 -1.47
C PHE A 88 7.32 21.38 -1.28
N THR A 89 6.79 20.52 -0.41
CA THR A 89 5.35 20.29 -0.26
C THR A 89 4.79 20.70 1.12
N GLY A 90 5.65 21.05 2.08
CA GLY A 90 5.29 21.42 3.45
C GLY A 90 4.82 20.25 4.31
N PHE A 91 4.27 20.53 5.49
CA PHE A 91 3.59 19.53 6.33
C PHE A 91 2.13 19.39 5.91
N THR A 92 1.91 18.80 4.73
CA THR A 92 0.58 18.70 4.10
C THR A 92 0.18 17.26 3.84
N ILE A 93 -1.10 17.04 3.54
CA ILE A 93 -1.63 15.75 3.08
C ILE A 93 -0.83 15.26 1.86
N LEU A 94 -0.47 16.16 0.94
CA LEU A 94 0.32 15.81 -0.25
C LEU A 94 1.65 15.14 0.13
N THR A 95 2.35 15.64 1.13
CA THR A 95 3.62 15.06 1.60
C THR A 95 3.45 13.64 2.11
N ALA A 96 2.39 13.39 2.88
CA ALA A 96 2.05 12.06 3.37
C ALA A 96 1.68 11.13 2.21
N GLU A 97 0.82 11.59 1.30
CA GLU A 97 0.33 10.81 0.15
C GLU A 97 1.45 10.42 -0.81
N VAL A 98 2.41 11.30 -1.09
CA VAL A 98 3.56 10.95 -1.94
C VAL A 98 4.32 9.76 -1.35
N GLY A 99 4.54 9.75 -0.03
CA GLY A 99 5.20 8.62 0.64
C GLY A 99 4.34 7.35 0.64
N LEU A 100 3.07 7.48 1.05
CA LEU A 100 2.12 6.37 1.12
C LEU A 100 1.96 5.71 -0.25
N VAL A 101 1.68 6.49 -1.30
CA VAL A 101 1.54 5.98 -2.67
C VAL A 101 2.84 5.29 -3.10
N SER A 102 4.00 5.94 -2.95
CA SER A 102 5.30 5.36 -3.36
C SER A 102 5.55 3.98 -2.76
N TYR A 103 5.20 3.78 -1.48
CA TYR A 103 5.38 2.48 -0.81
C TYR A 103 4.36 1.45 -1.27
N THR A 104 3.11 1.84 -1.49
CA THR A 104 2.07 0.92 -1.99
C THR A 104 2.42 0.39 -3.39
N LEU A 105 3.12 1.17 -4.23
CA LEU A 105 3.45 0.76 -5.60
C LEU A 105 4.21 -0.56 -5.65
N LEU A 106 5.27 -0.73 -4.85
CA LEU A 106 6.06 -1.95 -4.87
C LEU A 106 5.22 -3.18 -4.55
N ILE A 107 4.45 -3.09 -3.46
CA ILE A 107 3.62 -4.18 -2.95
C ILE A 107 2.53 -4.53 -3.97
N LEU A 108 1.77 -3.53 -4.43
CA LEU A 108 0.67 -3.74 -5.36
C LEU A 108 1.13 -4.30 -6.71
N ILE A 109 2.19 -3.73 -7.30
CA ILE A 109 2.72 -4.21 -8.59
C ILE A 109 3.23 -5.65 -8.44
N ARG A 110 3.93 -5.98 -7.34
CA ARG A 110 4.38 -7.35 -7.08
C ARG A 110 3.18 -8.30 -6.97
N ASN A 111 2.16 -7.95 -6.19
CA ASN A 111 0.96 -8.77 -6.02
C ASN A 111 0.22 -8.99 -7.34
N ILE A 112 0.10 -7.96 -8.17
CA ILE A 112 -0.50 -8.06 -9.51
C ILE A 112 0.29 -9.03 -10.39
N VAL A 113 1.61 -8.90 -10.45
CA VAL A 113 2.46 -9.78 -11.28
C VAL A 113 2.39 -11.23 -10.78
N VAL A 114 2.48 -11.45 -9.46
CA VAL A 114 2.38 -12.78 -8.85
C VAL A 114 1.00 -13.39 -9.11
N GLY A 115 -0.07 -12.64 -8.86
CA GLY A 115 -1.44 -13.10 -9.05
C GLY A 115 -1.72 -13.46 -10.51
N LEU A 116 -1.35 -12.60 -11.46
CA LEU A 116 -1.48 -12.92 -12.89
C LEU A 116 -0.60 -14.10 -13.31
N THR A 117 0.59 -14.26 -12.74
CA THR A 117 1.46 -15.41 -13.05
C THR A 117 0.90 -16.73 -12.48
N SER A 118 0.06 -16.67 -11.44
CA SER A 118 -0.53 -17.86 -10.81
C SER A 118 -1.63 -18.54 -11.64
N VAL A 119 -2.17 -17.85 -12.65
CA VAL A 119 -3.18 -18.43 -13.55
C VAL A 119 -2.52 -19.52 -14.43
N PRO A 120 -3.03 -20.77 -14.42
CA PRO A 120 -2.41 -21.88 -15.15
C PRO A 120 -2.39 -21.64 -16.66
N ASP A 121 -1.32 -22.07 -17.32
CA ASP A 121 -1.16 -21.87 -18.76
C ASP A 121 -2.15 -22.70 -19.59
N GLU A 122 -2.60 -23.84 -19.07
CA GLU A 122 -3.61 -24.69 -19.70
C GLU A 122 -4.96 -23.97 -19.84
N VAL A 123 -5.30 -23.13 -18.85
CA VAL A 123 -6.52 -22.31 -18.88
C VAL A 123 -6.41 -21.23 -19.96
N ARG A 124 -5.22 -20.65 -20.15
CA ARG A 124 -4.97 -19.66 -21.21
C ARG A 124 -4.99 -20.28 -22.59
N GLU A 125 -4.39 -21.46 -22.76
CA GLU A 125 -4.42 -22.21 -24.01
C GLU A 125 -5.85 -22.58 -24.41
N ALA A 126 -6.66 -23.03 -23.45
CA ALA A 126 -8.08 -23.28 -23.66
C ALA A 126 -8.85 -22.01 -24.07
N ALA A 127 -8.60 -20.88 -23.41
CA ALA A 127 -9.21 -19.60 -23.76
C ALA A 127 -8.85 -19.16 -25.19
N ARG A 128 -7.58 -19.31 -25.60
CA ARG A 128 -7.15 -19.02 -26.98
C ARG A 128 -7.77 -19.98 -27.99
N GLY A 129 -7.87 -21.27 -27.65
CA GLY A 129 -8.55 -22.29 -28.47
C GLY A 129 -10.05 -21.99 -28.67
N MET A 130 -10.68 -21.33 -27.70
CA MET A 130 -12.05 -20.82 -27.80
C MET A 130 -12.18 -19.48 -28.57
N GLY A 131 -11.07 -18.93 -29.08
CA GLY A 131 -11.07 -17.70 -29.88
C GLY A 131 -11.06 -16.39 -29.08
N TYR A 132 -10.71 -16.42 -27.79
CA TYR A 132 -10.58 -15.19 -27.00
C TYR A 132 -9.43 -14.31 -27.52
N ARG A 133 -9.70 -13.01 -27.68
CA ARG A 133 -8.67 -11.99 -27.95
C ARG A 133 -7.89 -11.68 -26.65
N PRO A 134 -6.64 -11.19 -26.70
CA PRO A 134 -5.82 -10.97 -25.50
C PRO A 134 -6.46 -10.10 -24.41
N LEU A 135 -7.21 -9.04 -24.78
CA LEU A 135 -7.92 -8.22 -23.81
C LEU A 135 -9.14 -8.92 -23.22
N ALA A 136 -9.81 -9.78 -23.99
CA ALA A 136 -10.94 -10.56 -23.52
C ALA A 136 -10.47 -11.72 -22.61
N GLU A 137 -9.35 -12.38 -22.96
CA GLU A 137 -8.66 -13.36 -22.12
C GLU A 137 -8.29 -12.72 -20.77
N LEU A 138 -7.62 -11.56 -20.79
CA LEU A 138 -7.25 -10.85 -19.58
C LEU A 138 -8.47 -10.49 -18.71
N ALA A 139 -9.50 -9.87 -19.30
CA ALA A 139 -10.64 -9.35 -18.54
C ALA A 139 -11.58 -10.45 -18.01
N ARG A 140 -11.75 -11.54 -18.75
CA ARG A 140 -12.75 -12.57 -18.44
C ARG A 140 -12.17 -13.83 -17.82
N ILE A 141 -10.86 -14.08 -18.00
CA ILE A 141 -10.20 -15.30 -17.54
C ILE A 141 -9.09 -14.96 -16.54
N ASP A 142 -8.05 -14.23 -16.96
CA ASP A 142 -6.88 -13.99 -16.10
C ASP A 142 -7.26 -13.18 -14.85
N LEU A 143 -7.97 -12.05 -15.00
CA LEU A 143 -8.30 -11.17 -13.86
C LEU A 143 -9.16 -11.87 -12.80
N PRO A 144 -10.30 -12.51 -13.12
CA PRO A 144 -11.12 -13.22 -12.12
C PRO A 144 -10.35 -14.31 -11.37
N LEU A 145 -9.48 -15.05 -12.07
CA LEU A 145 -8.68 -16.11 -11.46
C LEU A 145 -7.49 -15.57 -10.65
N ALA A 146 -6.93 -14.44 -11.05
CA ALA A 146 -5.82 -13.80 -10.36
C ALA A 146 -6.25 -13.02 -9.12
N ILE A 147 -7.47 -12.46 -9.07
CA ILE A 147 -7.95 -11.61 -7.97
C ILE A 147 -7.70 -12.20 -6.57
N PRO A 148 -8.05 -13.47 -6.27
CA PRO A 148 -7.79 -14.04 -4.95
C PRO A 148 -6.31 -14.03 -4.58
N ALA A 149 -5.42 -14.30 -5.54
CA ALA A 149 -3.97 -14.26 -5.34
C ALA A 149 -3.42 -12.84 -5.22
N ILE A 150 -3.99 -11.87 -5.96
CA ILE A 150 -3.64 -10.44 -5.85
C ILE A 150 -4.02 -9.92 -4.45
N ILE A 151 -5.22 -10.27 -3.97
CA ILE A 151 -5.73 -9.85 -2.66
C ILE A 151 -5.01 -10.58 -1.52
N ALA A 152 -4.67 -11.86 -1.67
CA ALA A 152 -3.96 -12.61 -0.64
C ALA A 152 -2.57 -12.03 -0.31
N GLY A 153 -1.99 -11.22 -1.20
CA GLY A 153 -0.75 -10.49 -0.94
C GLY A 153 -0.93 -9.13 -0.27
N VAL A 154 -2.17 -8.68 -0.04
CA VAL A 154 -2.52 -7.39 0.58
C VAL A 154 -2.79 -7.56 2.07
#